data_AF-A0A965BJM0-F1
#
_entry.id   AF-A0A965BJM0-F1
#
_cell.length_a   1.000
_cell.length_b   1.000
_cell.length_c   1.000
_cell.angle_alpha   90.00
_cell.angle_beta   90.00
_cell.angle_gamma   90.00
#
_symmetry.space_group_name_H-M   'P 1'
#
loop_
_entity.id
_entity.type
_entity.pdbx_description
1 polymer ?
#
loop_
_entity_poly.entity_id
_entity_poly.type
_entity_poly.pdbx_seq_one_letter_code
_entity_poly.pdbx_strand_id
1 'polypeptide(L)'
;MTTTPPSHDLSHTLAHTADHFSGILIDAEHLPDEDHFSDALSLSMDAWAAAGKRLVWLKVPLARAALVPLAAKKGFTFHHANEHDVMMTGRLVADAFIPTHATHYVGV
;
A
#
# COMPACT_ATOMS: atom_id res chain seq x y z
N MET A 1 0.29 -35.13 13.91
CA MET A 1 1.24 -34.01 14.04
C MET A 1 0.76 -32.92 13.10
N THR A 2 -0.03 -31.99 13.62
CA THR A 2 -0.65 -30.91 12.83
C THR A 2 0.27 -29.71 12.94
N THR A 3 1.04 -29.43 11.90
CA THR A 3 1.88 -28.24 11.83
C THR A 3 1.00 -27.01 11.71
N THR A 4 0.89 -26.27 12.80
CA THR A 4 0.42 -24.87 12.82
C THR A 4 1.29 -24.07 11.84
N PRO A 5 0.71 -23.30 10.90
CA PRO A 5 1.51 -22.42 10.05
C PRO A 5 2.18 -21.35 10.94
N PRO A 6 3.37 -20.84 10.57
CA PRO A 6 4.00 -19.78 11.32
C PRO A 6 3.06 -18.56 11.33
N SER A 7 2.62 -18.16 12.52
CA SER A 7 1.99 -16.87 12.74
C SER A 7 3.06 -15.80 12.46
N HIS A 8 3.05 -15.26 11.24
CA HIS A 8 3.86 -14.09 10.90
C HIS A 8 3.41 -12.95 11.82
N ASP A 9 4.30 -12.58 12.74
CA ASP A 9 4.09 -11.44 13.60
C ASP A 9 4.07 -10.17 12.74
N LEU A 10 2.88 -9.58 12.58
CA LEU A 10 2.67 -8.34 11.84
C LEU A 10 3.12 -7.10 12.62
N SER A 11 3.70 -7.26 13.82
CA SER A 11 4.12 -6.18 14.72
C SER A 11 5.18 -5.23 14.15
N HIS A 12 5.84 -5.61 13.05
CA HIS A 12 6.89 -4.82 12.39
C HIS A 12 6.48 -4.23 11.04
N THR A 13 5.21 -4.32 10.64
CA THR A 13 4.72 -3.73 9.39
C THR A 13 4.24 -2.29 9.61
N LEU A 14 4.20 -1.49 8.53
CA LEU A 14 3.59 -0.16 8.54
C LEU A 14 2.15 -0.24 9.06
N ALA A 15 1.72 0.79 9.79
CA ALA A 15 0.34 0.90 10.24
C ALA A 15 -0.62 0.84 9.04
N HIS A 16 -1.64 0.00 9.15
CA HIS A 16 -2.51 -0.29 8.01
C HIS A 16 -3.89 -0.80 8.44
N THR A 17 -4.80 -0.81 7.47
CA THR A 17 -6.08 -1.51 7.54
C THR A 17 -6.19 -2.51 6.40
N ALA A 18 -6.95 -3.59 6.58
CA ALA A 18 -7.23 -4.54 5.51
C ALA A 18 -8.47 -4.10 4.71
N ASP A 19 -8.42 -4.21 3.39
CA ASP A 19 -9.59 -4.00 2.54
C ASP A 19 -10.37 -5.30 2.27
N HIS A 20 -11.56 -5.18 1.68
CA HIS A 20 -12.44 -6.31 1.37
C HIS A 20 -11.93 -7.24 0.27
N PHE A 21 -10.89 -6.86 -0.47
CA PHE A 21 -10.35 -7.59 -1.62
C PHE A 21 -8.96 -8.20 -1.33
N SER A 22 -8.67 -8.47 -0.06
CA SER A 22 -7.35 -8.95 0.40
C SER A 22 -6.21 -7.99 0.09
N GLY A 23 -6.53 -6.70 0.00
CA GLY A 23 -5.57 -5.61 -0.05
C GLY A 23 -5.29 -5.02 1.33
N ILE A 24 -4.29 -4.15 1.35
CA ILE A 24 -3.79 -3.42 2.50
C ILE A 24 -3.86 -1.94 2.17
N LEU A 25 -4.44 -1.13 3.05
CA LEU A 25 -4.40 0.33 2.99
C LEU A 25 -3.46 0.83 4.08
N ILE A 26 -2.33 1.40 3.67
CA ILE A 26 -1.35 2.00 4.58
C ILE A 26 -1.94 3.27 5.19
N ASP A 27 -1.78 3.43 6.49
CA ASP A 27 -2.19 4.63 7.21
C ASP A 27 -1.25 5.80 6.90
N ALA A 28 -1.81 6.83 6.26
CA ALA A 28 -1.09 8.01 5.81
C ALA A 28 -0.55 8.88 6.97
N GLU A 29 -1.19 8.83 8.14
CA GLU A 29 -0.81 9.63 9.31
C GLU A 29 0.42 9.05 10.02
N HIS A 30 0.69 7.77 9.79
CA HIS A 30 1.75 7.01 10.46
C HIS A 30 2.88 6.60 9.49
N LEU A 31 3.05 7.30 8.37
CA LEU A 31 4.17 7.04 7.46
C LEU A 31 5.51 7.42 8.13
N PRO A 32 6.58 6.62 7.97
CA PRO A 32 7.94 6.99 8.36
C PRO A 32 8.51 8.14 7.55
N ASP A 33 9.54 8.80 8.07
CA ASP A 33 10.34 9.77 7.31
C ASP A 33 11.03 9.13 6.08
N GLU A 34 11.64 9.96 5.24
CA GLU A 34 12.25 9.53 3.98
C GLU A 34 13.37 8.50 4.18
N ASP A 35 14.13 8.62 5.27
CA ASP A 35 15.28 7.76 5.57
C ASP A 35 14.86 6.34 5.92
N HIS A 36 13.72 6.18 6.62
CA HIS A 36 13.24 4.87 7.06
C HIS A 36 12.14 4.28 6.16
N PHE A 37 11.47 5.11 5.35
CA PHE A 37 10.29 4.72 4.59
C PHE A 37 10.55 3.56 3.62
N SER A 38 11.65 3.60 2.87
CA SER A 38 11.97 2.57 1.86
C SER A 38 12.10 1.17 2.48
N ASP A 39 12.77 1.08 3.62
CA ASP A 39 13.07 -0.20 4.27
C ASP A 39 11.83 -0.73 4.99
N ALA A 40 11.10 0.14 5.69
CA ALA A 40 9.82 -0.19 6.31
C ALA A 40 8.79 -0.67 5.26
N LEU A 41 8.72 0.01 4.11
CA LEU A 41 7.83 -0.38 3.02
C LEU A 41 8.20 -1.76 2.46
N SER A 42 9.49 -2.02 2.24
CA SER A 42 9.97 -3.31 1.70
C SER A 42 9.63 -4.46 2.66
N LEU A 43 9.97 -4.30 3.94
CA LEU A 43 9.66 -5.26 4.98
C LEU A 43 8.15 -5.55 5.06
N SER A 44 7.34 -4.49 4.98
CA SER A 44 5.89 -4.61 5.05
C SER A 44 5.31 -5.35 3.85
N MET A 45 5.81 -5.05 2.63
CA MET A 45 5.38 -5.73 1.42
C MET A 45 5.68 -7.23 1.47
N ASP A 46 6.87 -7.63 1.93
CA ASP A 46 7.26 -9.04 2.07
C ASP A 46 6.36 -9.75 3.10
N ALA A 47 6.11 -9.10 4.24
CA ALA A 47 5.24 -9.65 5.28
C ALA A 47 3.80 -9.81 4.81
N TRP A 48 3.25 -8.82 4.09
CA TRP A 48 1.89 -8.89 3.56
C TRP A 48 1.75 -9.91 2.43
N ALA A 49 2.77 -10.04 1.57
CA ALA A 49 2.80 -11.09 0.55
C ALA A 49 2.78 -12.49 1.18
N ALA A 50 3.60 -12.72 2.22
CA ALA A 50 3.58 -13.97 2.97
C ALA A 50 2.25 -14.23 3.69
N ALA A 51 1.55 -13.18 4.11
CA ALA A 51 0.21 -13.24 4.70
C ALA A 51 -0.93 -13.40 3.65
N GLY A 52 -0.60 -13.62 2.37
CA GLY A 52 -1.57 -13.85 1.30
C GLY A 52 -2.31 -12.59 0.84
N LYS A 53 -1.79 -11.40 1.15
CA LYS A 53 -2.33 -10.14 0.62
C LYS A 53 -1.92 -9.97 -0.83
N ARG A 54 -2.77 -9.28 -1.59
CA ARG A 54 -2.66 -9.20 -3.05
C ARG A 54 -2.26 -7.82 -3.56
N LEU A 55 -2.67 -6.79 -2.84
CA LEU A 55 -2.55 -5.39 -3.26
C LEU A 55 -2.24 -4.51 -2.05
N VAL A 56 -1.47 -3.45 -2.28
CA VAL A 56 -1.20 -2.41 -1.30
C VAL A 56 -1.61 -1.06 -1.86
N TRP A 57 -2.33 -0.29 -1.07
CA TRP A 57 -2.72 1.08 -1.32
C TRP A 57 -1.91 2.00 -0.43
N LEU A 58 -1.35 3.03 -1.03
CA LEU A 58 -0.55 4.03 -0.35
C LEU A 58 -1.08 5.42 -0.71
N LYS A 59 -1.73 6.08 0.25
CA LYS A 59 -2.05 7.50 0.14
C LYS A 59 -0.84 8.31 0.60
N VAL A 60 -0.28 9.14 -0.25
CA VAL A 60 0.81 10.06 0.09
C VAL A 60 0.26 11.48 0.13
N PRO A 61 0.15 12.12 1.31
CA PRO A 61 -0.22 13.53 1.42
C PRO A 61 0.77 14.43 0.68
N LEU A 62 0.32 15.57 0.15
CA LEU A 62 1.14 16.54 -0.56
C LEU A 62 2.33 17.03 0.28
N ALA A 63 2.12 17.22 1.58
CA ALA A 63 3.19 17.58 2.53
C ALA A 63 4.30 16.52 2.64
N ARG A 64 4.06 15.30 2.17
CA ARG A 64 4.97 14.17 2.20
C ARG A 64 5.32 13.67 0.79
N ALA A 65 5.19 14.53 -0.23
CA ALA A 65 5.41 14.18 -1.62
C ALA A 65 6.80 13.59 -1.92
N ALA A 66 7.81 13.85 -1.07
CA ALA A 66 9.13 13.24 -1.18
C ALA A 66 9.12 11.70 -1.05
N LEU A 67 8.08 11.11 -0.44
CA LEU A 67 7.90 9.66 -0.37
C LEU A 67 7.45 9.03 -1.70
N VAL A 68 6.87 9.82 -2.61
CA VAL A 68 6.39 9.35 -3.93
C VAL A 68 7.50 8.68 -4.76
N PRO A 69 8.66 9.32 -5.01
CA PRO A 69 9.73 8.68 -5.77
C PRO A 69 10.29 7.43 -5.07
N LEU A 70 10.25 7.37 -3.73
CA LEU A 70 10.68 6.20 -2.97
C LEU A 70 9.71 5.02 -3.18
N ALA A 71 8.40 5.28 -3.10
CA ALA A 71 7.37 4.28 -3.38
C ALA A 71 7.42 3.80 -4.83
N ALA A 72 7.60 4.71 -5.79
CA ALA A 72 7.72 4.36 -7.21
C ALA A 72 8.91 3.42 -7.49
N LYS A 73 10.06 3.64 -6.84
CA LYS A 73 11.22 2.72 -6.93
C LYS A 73 10.93 1.33 -6.37
N LYS A 74 9.94 1.20 -5.48
CA LYS A 74 9.46 -0.08 -4.94
C LYS A 74 8.33 -0.71 -5.77
N GLY A 75 8.07 -0.18 -6.97
CA GLY A 75 7.10 -0.74 -7.91
C GLY A 75 5.66 -0.23 -7.71
N PHE A 76 5.45 0.81 -6.90
CA PHE A 76 4.14 1.46 -6.84
C PHE A 76 3.87 2.29 -8.09
N THR A 77 2.62 2.29 -8.54
CA THR A 77 2.13 3.12 -9.64
C THR A 77 1.02 4.05 -9.17
N PHE A 78 0.86 5.21 -9.81
CA PHE A 78 -0.25 6.12 -9.53
C PHE A 78 -1.59 5.47 -9.88
N HIS A 79 -2.59 5.70 -9.02
CA HIS A 79 -3.97 5.29 -9.26
C HIS A 79 -4.89 6.49 -9.50
N HIS A 80 -4.88 7.48 -8.60
CA HIS A 80 -5.50 8.79 -8.79
C HIS A 80 -4.78 9.82 -7.93
N ALA A 81 -5.04 11.11 -8.17
CA ALA A 81 -4.55 12.20 -7.34
C ALA A 81 -5.69 13.20 -7.08
N ASN A 82 -5.66 13.80 -5.90
CA ASN A 82 -6.49 14.92 -5.50
C ASN A 82 -5.61 16.15 -5.26
N GLU A 83 -6.20 17.28 -4.88
CA GLU A 83 -5.46 18.52 -4.59
C GLU A 83 -4.41 18.37 -3.46
N HIS A 84 -4.61 17.41 -2.56
CA HIS A 84 -3.82 17.28 -1.33
C HIS A 84 -3.15 15.93 -1.14
N ASP A 85 -3.34 14.98 -2.05
CA ASP A 85 -2.72 13.66 -1.96
C ASP A 85 -2.65 12.96 -3.32
N VAL A 86 -1.79 11.95 -3.37
CA VAL A 86 -1.79 10.96 -4.44
C VAL A 86 -2.07 9.58 -3.85
N MET A 87 -2.97 8.84 -4.47
CA MET A 87 -3.18 7.42 -4.20
C MET A 87 -2.31 6.60 -5.15
N MET A 88 -1.46 5.76 -4.57
CA MET A 88 -0.59 4.82 -5.29
C MET A 88 -0.99 3.38 -4.99
N THR A 89 -0.69 2.47 -5.91
CA THR A 89 -0.96 1.03 -5.77
C THR A 89 0.31 0.22 -6.01
N GLY A 90 0.54 -0.79 -5.17
CA GLY A 90 1.62 -1.76 -5.28
C GLY A 90 1.05 -3.18 -5.33
N ARG A 91 1.28 -3.90 -6.44
CA ARG A 91 0.82 -5.28 -6.61
C ARG A 91 1.76 -6.24 -5.90
N LEU A 92 1.24 -7.07 -5.00
CA LEU A 92 1.98 -8.20 -4.41
C LEU A 92 1.82 -9.46 -5.25
N VAL A 93 0.73 -9.54 -6.01
CA VAL A 93 0.47 -10.59 -7.01
C VAL A 93 0.21 -9.93 -8.36
N ALA A 94 0.81 -10.47 -9.43
CA ALA A 94 0.78 -9.86 -10.76
C ALA A 94 -0.65 -9.56 -11.26
N ASP A 95 -1.61 -10.44 -10.96
CA ASP A 95 -3.00 -10.38 -11.44
C ASP A 95 -3.98 -9.70 -10.46
N ALA A 96 -3.49 -9.09 -9.37
CA ALA A 96 -4.35 -8.48 -8.36
C ALA A 96 -5.35 -7.48 -8.99
N PHE A 97 -6.63 -7.59 -8.64
CA PHE A 97 -7.61 -6.65 -9.19
C PHE A 97 -7.44 -5.27 -8.55
N ILE A 98 -7.39 -4.22 -9.36
CA ILE A 98 -7.39 -2.82 -8.91
C ILE A 98 -8.69 -2.20 -9.44
N PRO A 99 -9.67 -1.88 -8.57
CA PRO A 99 -10.87 -1.17 -8.99
C PRO A 99 -10.51 0.12 -9.72
N THR A 100 -11.17 0.41 -10.84
CA THR A 100 -10.96 1.68 -11.56
C THR A 100 -11.51 2.84 -10.75
N HIS A 101 -10.77 3.96 -10.71
CA HIS A 101 -11.29 5.22 -10.17
C HIS A 101 -12.48 5.71 -11.01
N ALA A 102 -13.35 6.54 -10.44
CA ALA A 102 -14.43 7.17 -11.20
C ALA A 102 -13.84 8.05 -12.31
N THR A 103 -14.23 7.77 -13.56
CA THR A 103 -13.74 8.46 -14.77
C THR A 103 -14.80 9.30 -15.48
N HIS A 104 -16.05 9.30 -14.99
CA HIS A 104 -17.19 9.92 -15.66
C HIS A 104 -17.81 11.03 -14.81
N TYR A 105 -18.13 12.15 -15.45
CA TYR A 105 -18.94 13.22 -14.87
C TYR A 105 -20.43 12.96 -15.17
N VAL A 106 -21.29 13.00 -14.14
CA VAL A 106 -22.74 13.00 -14.31
C VAL A 106 -23.21 14.46 -14.25
N GLY A 107 -23.63 15.01 -15.39
CA GLY A 107 -24.30 16.32 -15.46
C GLY A 107 -25.81 16.15 -15.43
N VAL A 108 -26.51 17.02 -14.70
CA VAL A 108 -27.97 17.17 -14.70
C VAL A 108 -28.38 18.48 -15.33
#